data_AF-F8UH11-F1
#
_entry.id   AF-F8UH11-F1
#
_cell.length_a   1.000
_cell.length_b   1.000
_cell.length_c   1.000
_cell.angle_alpha   90.00
_cell.angle_beta   90.00
_cell.angle_gamma   90.00
#
_symmetry.space_group_name_H-M   'P 1'
#
loop_
_entity.id
_entity.type
_entity.pdbx_description
1 polymer ?
#
loop_
_entity_poly.entity_id
_entity_poly.type
_entity_poly.pdbx_seq_one_letter_code
_entity_poly.pdbx_strand_id
1 'polypeptide(L)'
;DVPPLDSPVESFFLTRSLRGARPYRPRIPEAVVDLIRSADLICYPMGSFYTSVLATLLPGGVAETIAQRDVPKVYVPNPGHDPEEIGLGMPEKVRTLLRYLKQGSPPRTPVGALLDFVMVDVSGSGLQTKQVREIESLGVRVIDTPLVSPGSTPYLDDVLLIESLLSLA
;
A
#
# COMPACT_ATOMS: atom_id res chain seq x y z
N ASP A 1 -23.65 -14.79 -5.57
CA ASP A 1 -22.52 -13.93 -5.96
C ASP A 1 -22.98 -12.53 -6.25
N VAL A 2 -22.16 -11.54 -5.89
CA VAL A 2 -22.37 -10.12 -6.19
C VAL A 2 -21.67 -9.86 -7.53
N PRO A 3 -22.27 -9.12 -8.48
CA PRO A 3 -21.62 -8.79 -9.74
C PRO A 3 -20.32 -8.00 -9.51
N PRO A 4 -19.33 -8.12 -10.41
CA PRO A 4 -18.10 -7.34 -10.33
C PRO A 4 -18.41 -5.85 -10.46
N LEU A 5 -17.47 -5.02 -10.01
CA LEU A 5 -17.53 -3.58 -10.22
C LEU A 5 -17.52 -3.27 -11.73
N ASP A 6 -18.30 -2.27 -12.11
CA ASP A 6 -18.42 -1.76 -13.48
C ASP A 6 -17.73 -0.40 -13.67
N SER A 7 -17.22 0.18 -12.58
CA SER A 7 -16.66 1.53 -12.54
C SER A 7 -15.53 1.64 -11.50
N PRO A 8 -14.57 2.58 -11.69
CA PRO A 8 -13.51 2.82 -10.72
C PRO A 8 -14.04 3.27 -9.35
N VAL A 9 -13.35 2.86 -8.29
CA VAL A 9 -13.66 3.30 -6.92
C VAL A 9 -13.26 4.77 -6.74
N GLU A 10 -14.27 5.65 -6.58
CA GLU A 10 -14.04 7.07 -6.30
C GLU A 10 -13.67 7.32 -4.83
N SER A 11 -14.36 6.64 -3.90
CA SER A 11 -14.14 6.80 -2.46
C SER A 11 -14.33 5.50 -1.70
N PHE A 12 -13.50 5.32 -0.67
CA PHE A 12 -13.48 4.15 0.20
C PHE A 12 -13.26 4.60 1.64
N PHE A 13 -14.17 4.23 2.55
CA PHE A 13 -14.15 4.64 3.97
C PHE A 13 -14.98 3.68 4.83
N LEU A 14 -14.70 3.64 6.13
CA LEU A 14 -15.55 2.92 7.09
C LEU A 14 -16.75 3.79 7.48
N THR A 15 -17.91 3.17 7.71
CA THR A 15 -19.09 3.81 8.30
C THR A 15 -19.53 3.04 9.54
N ARG A 16 -20.09 3.77 10.52
CA ARG A 16 -20.68 3.16 11.72
C ARG A 16 -22.15 2.74 11.53
N SER A 17 -22.77 3.13 10.42
CA SER A 17 -24.21 2.96 10.19
C SER A 17 -24.49 2.30 8.84
N LEU A 18 -25.35 1.28 8.86
CA LEU A 18 -25.93 0.70 7.63
C LEU A 18 -26.95 1.63 6.96
N ARG A 19 -27.42 2.66 7.68
CA ARG A 19 -28.46 3.61 7.20
C ARG A 19 -27.88 4.91 6.65
N GLY A 20 -26.56 5.12 6.74
CA GLY A 20 -25.94 6.35 6.29
C GLY A 20 -24.46 6.18 5.99
N ALA A 21 -24.05 6.61 4.81
CA ALA A 21 -22.67 6.58 4.34
C ALA A 21 -21.92 7.83 4.81
N ARG A 22 -21.46 7.84 6.07
CA ARG A 22 -20.62 8.91 6.62
C ARG A 22 -19.26 8.33 7.03
N PRO A 23 -18.14 8.98 6.65
CA PRO A 23 -16.82 8.55 7.08
C PRO A 23 -16.71 8.46 8.60
N TYR A 24 -16.18 7.34 9.07
CA TYR A 24 -15.91 7.04 10.46
C TYR A 24 -14.50 6.46 10.56
N ARG A 25 -13.73 6.91 11.54
CA ARG A 25 -12.38 6.43 11.81
C ARG A 25 -12.33 5.86 13.23
N PRO A 26 -12.61 4.56 13.42
CA PRO A 26 -12.42 3.95 14.74
C PRO A 26 -10.94 4.05 15.11
N ARG A 27 -10.62 4.37 16.37
CA ARG A 27 -9.23 4.39 16.82
C ARG A 27 -8.73 2.96 17.01
N ILE A 28 -7.47 2.73 16.61
CA ILE A 28 -6.79 1.48 16.93
C ILE A 28 -6.50 1.39 18.44
N PRO A 29 -6.47 0.17 19.03
CA PRO A 29 -6.03 -0.05 20.41
C PRO A 29 -4.54 0.31 20.60
N GLU A 30 -4.14 0.69 21.81
CA GLU A 30 -2.73 1.03 22.13
C GLU A 30 -1.77 -0.13 21.81
N ALA A 31 -2.18 -1.39 22.02
CA ALA A 31 -1.37 -2.56 21.67
C ALA A 31 -0.99 -2.59 20.17
N VAL A 32 -1.86 -2.10 19.28
CA VAL A 32 -1.55 -1.99 17.85
C VAL A 32 -0.62 -0.81 17.58
N VAL A 33 -0.79 0.29 18.29
CA VAL A 33 0.13 1.45 18.22
C VAL A 33 1.54 1.01 18.60
N ASP A 34 1.68 0.25 19.70
CA ASP A 34 2.96 -0.24 20.18
C ASP A 34 3.65 -1.19 19.19
N LEU A 35 2.88 -2.05 18.51
CA LEU A 35 3.40 -2.91 17.44
C LEU A 35 3.95 -2.10 16.26
N ILE A 36 3.25 -1.05 15.84
CA ILE A 36 3.75 -0.16 14.77
C ILE A 36 4.99 0.59 15.27
N ARG A 37 5.01 1.01 16.55
CA ARG A 37 6.14 1.73 17.15
C ARG A 37 7.41 0.88 17.24
N SER A 38 7.27 -0.41 17.50
CA SER A 38 8.40 -1.35 17.58
C SER A 38 8.87 -1.88 16.23
N ALA A 39 8.18 -1.55 15.13
CA ALA A 39 8.55 -2.06 13.81
C ALA A 39 9.87 -1.46 13.33
N ASP A 40 10.71 -2.33 12.76
CA ASP A 40 11.95 -1.98 12.04
C ASP A 40 11.71 -1.73 10.55
N LEU A 41 10.53 -2.11 10.05
CA LEU A 41 10.06 -1.87 8.68
C LEU A 41 8.53 -1.85 8.65
N ILE A 42 7.94 -1.00 7.81
CA ILE A 42 6.51 -1.01 7.51
C ILE A 42 6.30 -1.53 6.09
N CYS A 43 5.57 -2.62 5.95
CA CYS A 43 5.18 -3.18 4.67
C CYS A 43 3.70 -2.93 4.42
N TYR A 44 3.37 -2.40 3.24
CA TYR A 44 2.04 -2.41 2.64
C TYR A 44 2.02 -3.61 1.69
N PRO A 45 1.56 -4.78 2.14
CA PRO A 45 1.77 -6.03 1.42
C PRO A 45 0.85 -6.14 0.19
N MET A 46 1.08 -7.18 -0.59
CA MET A 46 0.11 -7.64 -1.59
C MET A 46 -1.21 -8.06 -0.92
N GLY A 47 -2.28 -7.98 -1.67
CA GLY A 47 -3.66 -8.20 -1.25
C GLY A 47 -4.58 -7.21 -1.97
N SER A 48 -5.90 -7.43 -1.92
CA SER A 48 -6.86 -6.52 -2.57
C SER A 48 -6.59 -5.07 -2.20
N PHE A 49 -6.41 -4.21 -3.21
CA PHE A 49 -5.85 -2.89 -3.04
C PHE A 49 -6.73 -2.05 -2.12
N TYR A 50 -8.04 -2.02 -2.35
CA TYR A 50 -8.94 -1.29 -1.45
C TYR A 50 -9.24 -2.10 -0.19
N THR A 51 -9.72 -3.33 -0.35
CA THR A 51 -10.31 -4.07 0.77
C THR A 51 -9.31 -4.77 1.70
N SER A 52 -8.04 -4.88 1.32
CA SER A 52 -6.97 -5.41 2.19
C SER A 52 -5.92 -4.36 2.52
N VAL A 53 -5.36 -3.66 1.52
CA VAL A 53 -4.26 -2.70 1.77
C VAL A 53 -4.80 -1.39 2.34
N LEU A 54 -5.63 -0.67 1.59
CA LEU A 54 -6.14 0.64 2.03
C LEU A 54 -7.07 0.52 3.24
N ALA A 55 -7.79 -0.58 3.39
CA ALA A 55 -8.66 -0.85 4.53
C ALA A 55 -7.92 -0.77 5.86
N THR A 56 -6.67 -1.24 5.92
CA THR A 56 -5.84 -1.18 7.14
C THR A 56 -5.49 0.24 7.56
N LEU A 57 -5.56 1.22 6.64
CA LEU A 57 -5.21 2.62 6.86
C LEU A 57 -6.41 3.49 7.26
N LEU A 58 -7.63 2.95 7.19
CA LEU A 58 -8.85 3.68 7.52
C LEU A 58 -9.01 3.95 9.02
N PRO A 59 -8.70 3.00 9.93
CA PRO A 59 -8.72 3.27 11.37
C PRO A 59 -7.83 4.47 11.76
N GLY A 60 -8.32 5.29 12.68
CA GLY A 60 -7.58 6.42 13.21
C GLY A 60 -6.37 5.95 14.02
N GLY A 61 -5.24 6.65 13.86
CA GLY A 61 -3.98 6.35 14.55
C GLY A 61 -3.01 5.48 13.74
N VAL A 62 -3.46 4.76 12.70
CA VAL A 62 -2.57 3.90 11.90
C VAL A 62 -1.54 4.73 11.13
N ALA A 63 -2.00 5.56 10.19
CA ALA A 63 -1.10 6.33 9.34
C ALA A 63 -0.30 7.39 10.13
N GLU A 64 -0.91 7.99 11.16
CA GLU A 64 -0.19 8.86 12.11
C GLU A 64 0.97 8.14 12.81
N THR A 65 0.76 6.93 13.33
CA THR A 65 1.83 6.18 14.00
C THR A 65 2.90 5.75 13.01
N ILE A 66 2.52 5.32 11.80
CA ILE A 66 3.48 5.02 10.72
C ILE A 66 4.33 6.26 10.37
N ALA A 67 3.70 7.44 10.28
CA ALA A 67 4.38 8.69 9.96
C ALA A 67 5.44 9.11 10.98
N GLN A 68 5.31 8.65 12.22
CA GLN A 68 6.26 8.92 13.31
C GLN A 68 7.45 7.95 13.31
N ARG A 69 7.44 6.93 12.44
CA ARG A 69 8.52 5.93 12.36
C ARG A 69 9.54 6.28 11.29
N ASP A 70 10.78 6.42 11.72
CA ASP A 70 11.93 6.59 10.84
C ASP A 70 12.52 5.21 10.48
N VAL A 71 11.72 4.45 9.73
CA VAL A 71 12.04 3.11 9.23
C VAL A 71 11.59 2.98 7.77
N PRO A 72 12.14 2.05 6.98
CA PRO A 72 11.70 1.83 5.61
C PRO A 72 10.19 1.56 5.53
N LYS A 73 9.51 2.25 4.61
CA LYS A 73 8.10 2.04 4.28
C LYS A 73 7.98 1.54 2.84
N VAL A 74 7.55 0.31 2.66
CA VAL A 74 7.60 -0.40 1.37
C VAL A 74 6.20 -0.81 0.95
N TYR A 75 5.81 -0.47 -0.28
CA TYR A 75 4.63 -1.03 -0.92
C TYR A 75 5.01 -2.18 -1.85
N VAL A 76 4.36 -3.33 -1.66
CA VAL A 76 4.49 -4.53 -2.48
C VAL A 76 3.15 -4.74 -3.20
N PRO A 77 3.04 -4.40 -4.51
CA PRO A 77 1.79 -4.49 -5.23
C PRO A 77 1.39 -5.93 -5.54
N ASN A 78 0.11 -6.12 -5.89
CA ASN A 78 -0.39 -7.40 -6.38
C ASN A 78 0.31 -7.81 -7.68
N PRO A 79 0.77 -9.06 -7.81
CA PRO A 79 1.21 -9.60 -9.10
C PRO A 79 0.02 -9.98 -10.01
N GLY A 80 -1.15 -10.24 -9.41
CA GLY A 80 -2.36 -10.67 -10.10
C GLY A 80 -3.34 -9.54 -10.41
N HIS A 81 -4.42 -9.90 -11.10
CA HIS A 81 -5.55 -9.01 -11.35
C HIS A 81 -6.41 -8.84 -10.10
N ASP A 82 -6.69 -7.59 -9.74
CA ASP A 82 -7.63 -7.23 -8.69
C ASP A 82 -8.84 -6.52 -9.33
N PRO A 83 -10.08 -7.02 -9.15
CA PRO A 83 -11.27 -6.42 -9.71
C PRO A 83 -11.59 -5.02 -9.16
N GLU A 84 -10.96 -4.60 -8.06
CA GLU A 84 -11.13 -3.26 -7.47
C GLU A 84 -10.27 -2.19 -8.14
N GLU A 85 -9.33 -2.59 -9.01
CA GLU A 85 -8.31 -1.71 -9.59
C GLU A 85 -8.67 -1.19 -10.99
N ILE A 86 -9.96 -1.09 -11.31
CA ILE A 86 -10.43 -0.61 -12.61
C ILE A 86 -9.84 0.77 -12.91
N GLY A 87 -9.02 0.84 -13.97
CA GLY A 87 -8.36 2.07 -14.40
C GLY A 87 -7.17 2.52 -13.56
N LEU A 88 -6.66 1.70 -12.63
CA LEU A 88 -5.49 2.03 -11.81
C LEU A 88 -4.20 1.43 -12.37
N GLY A 89 -3.39 2.28 -13.03
CA GLY A 89 -1.99 1.97 -13.27
C GLY A 89 -1.17 2.04 -11.99
N MET A 90 0.08 1.54 -12.02
CA MET A 90 0.95 1.57 -10.84
C MET A 90 1.14 2.98 -10.25
N PRO A 91 1.35 4.05 -11.04
CA PRO A 91 1.42 5.40 -10.48
C PRO A 91 0.12 5.84 -9.80
N GLU A 92 -1.05 5.49 -10.34
CA GLU A 92 -2.35 5.78 -9.74
C GLU A 92 -2.55 5.04 -8.41
N LYS A 93 -2.08 3.78 -8.32
CA LYS A 93 -2.07 3.02 -7.05
C LYS A 93 -1.21 3.73 -6.00
N VAL A 94 0.01 4.11 -6.35
CA VAL A 94 0.91 4.83 -5.43
C VAL A 94 0.30 6.16 -4.97
N ARG A 95 -0.27 6.95 -5.89
CA ARG A 95 -0.99 8.19 -5.54
C ARG A 95 -2.15 7.93 -4.60
N THR A 96 -2.92 6.88 -4.84
CA THR A 96 -4.07 6.52 -4.02
C THR A 96 -3.63 6.07 -2.63
N LEU A 97 -2.60 5.23 -2.52
CA LEU A 97 -1.99 4.84 -1.25
C LEU A 97 -1.50 6.06 -0.46
N LEU A 98 -0.72 6.94 -1.10
CA LEU A 98 -0.25 8.19 -0.50
C LEU A 98 -1.40 9.10 -0.06
N ARG A 99 -2.50 9.16 -0.83
CA ARG A 99 -3.70 9.92 -0.46
C ARG A 99 -4.30 9.40 0.85
N TYR A 100 -4.48 8.09 0.98
CA TYR A 100 -5.05 7.50 2.20
C TYR A 100 -4.13 7.64 3.41
N LEU A 101 -2.82 7.43 3.23
CA LEU A 101 -1.82 7.68 4.26
C LEU A 101 -1.84 9.14 4.73
N LYS A 102 -1.83 10.11 3.80
CA LYS A 102 -1.90 11.54 4.13
C LYS A 102 -3.19 11.92 4.86
N GLN A 103 -4.34 11.35 4.46
CA GLN A 103 -5.61 11.61 5.13
C GLN A 103 -5.66 11.12 6.58
N GLY A 104 -4.90 10.08 6.91
CA GLY A 104 -4.79 9.54 8.27
C GLY A 104 -3.62 10.10 9.09
N SER A 105 -2.85 11.05 8.54
CA SER A 105 -1.63 11.59 9.15
C SER A 105 -1.78 13.08 9.49
N PRO A 106 -0.90 13.65 10.34
CA PRO A 106 -0.89 15.09 10.60
C PRO A 106 -0.79 15.93 9.33
N PRO A 107 -1.35 17.16 9.32
CA PRO A 107 -1.21 18.07 8.20
C PRO A 107 0.26 18.30 7.81
N ARG A 108 0.54 18.37 6.50
CA ARG A 108 1.88 18.59 5.94
C ARG A 108 2.91 17.46 6.17
N THR A 109 2.47 16.26 6.55
CA THR A 109 3.35 15.09 6.61
C THR A 109 4.03 14.85 5.24
N PRO A 110 5.38 14.77 5.19
CA PRO A 110 6.12 14.58 3.94
C PRO A 110 5.94 13.15 3.39
N VAL A 111 6.16 12.95 2.09
CA VAL A 111 5.99 11.63 1.46
C VAL A 111 6.94 10.58 2.04
N GLY A 112 8.20 10.90 2.31
CA GLY A 112 9.15 9.94 2.91
C GLY A 112 8.82 9.53 4.36
N ALA A 113 7.92 10.25 5.04
CA ALA A 113 7.38 9.75 6.31
C ALA A 113 6.28 8.68 6.09
N LEU A 114 5.81 8.49 4.86
CA LEU A 114 4.65 7.63 4.57
C LEU A 114 4.99 6.47 3.65
N LEU A 115 5.84 6.69 2.66
CA LEU A 115 6.21 5.65 1.69
C LEU A 115 7.56 6.00 1.08
N ASP A 116 8.50 5.09 1.21
CA ASP A 116 9.85 5.25 0.69
C ASP A 116 10.03 4.47 -0.62
N PHE A 117 9.46 3.27 -0.68
CA PHE A 117 9.73 2.31 -1.74
C PHE A 117 8.46 1.69 -2.33
N VAL A 118 8.47 1.46 -3.64
CA VAL A 118 7.62 0.45 -4.29
C VAL A 118 8.53 -0.67 -4.75
N MET A 119 8.29 -1.88 -4.26
CA MET A 119 9.09 -3.06 -4.59
C MET A 119 8.36 -3.90 -5.63
N VAL A 120 8.98 -4.10 -6.78
CA VAL A 120 8.41 -4.83 -7.93
C VAL A 120 9.45 -5.76 -8.52
N ASP A 121 8.98 -6.79 -9.21
CA ASP A 121 9.78 -7.54 -10.16
C ASP A 121 9.45 -6.98 -11.55
N VAL A 122 10.29 -6.11 -12.13
CA VAL A 122 9.99 -5.47 -13.44
C VAL A 122 9.98 -6.49 -14.56
N SER A 123 10.79 -7.55 -14.45
CA SER A 123 10.79 -8.64 -15.42
C SER A 123 9.44 -9.36 -15.50
N GLY A 124 8.71 -9.43 -14.39
CA GLY A 124 7.34 -9.98 -14.31
C GLY A 124 6.18 -8.96 -14.33
N SER A 125 6.40 -7.71 -13.89
CA SER A 125 5.31 -6.73 -13.65
C SER A 125 4.96 -5.86 -14.86
N GLY A 126 5.81 -5.80 -15.89
CA GLY A 126 5.56 -4.99 -17.09
C GLY A 126 5.55 -3.48 -16.84
N LEU A 127 6.14 -3.02 -15.73
CA LEU A 127 6.19 -1.61 -15.35
C LEU A 127 7.06 -0.81 -16.32
N GLN A 128 6.48 0.19 -16.98
CA GLN A 128 7.19 0.99 -17.99
C GLN A 128 8.09 2.05 -17.35
N THR A 129 9.20 2.41 -18.00
CA THR A 129 10.11 3.48 -17.54
C THR A 129 9.39 4.81 -17.25
N LYS A 130 8.36 5.15 -18.03
CA LYS A 130 7.54 6.34 -17.78
C LYS A 130 6.82 6.28 -16.44
N GLN A 131 6.26 5.12 -16.10
CA GLN A 131 5.55 4.90 -14.83
C GLN A 131 6.53 4.94 -13.64
N VAL A 132 7.73 4.39 -13.81
CA VAL A 132 8.80 4.50 -12.80
C VAL A 132 9.12 5.96 -12.49
N ARG A 133 9.40 6.76 -13.53
CA ARG A 133 9.68 8.20 -13.35
C ARG A 133 8.51 8.96 -12.71
N GLU A 134 7.28 8.56 -13.02
CA GLU A 134 6.08 9.15 -12.46
C GLU A 134 5.95 8.86 -10.96
N ILE A 135 6.26 7.63 -10.53
CA ILE A 135 6.33 7.24 -9.11
C ILE A 135 7.46 8.00 -8.40
N GLU A 136 8.65 8.04 -8.99
CA GLU A 136 9.81 8.75 -8.45
C GLU A 136 9.56 10.26 -8.30
N SER A 137 8.79 10.87 -9.21
CA SER A 137 8.40 12.28 -9.11
C SER A 137 7.51 12.58 -7.89
N LEU A 138 6.90 11.56 -7.28
CA LEU A 138 6.15 11.68 -6.02
C LEU A 138 7.06 11.65 -4.78
N GLY A 139 8.35 11.37 -4.95
CA GLY A 139 9.31 11.16 -3.87
C GLY A 139 9.40 9.71 -3.37
N VAL A 140 8.93 8.74 -4.17
CA VAL A 140 8.94 7.31 -3.83
C VAL A 140 9.89 6.58 -4.78
N ARG A 141 10.83 5.79 -4.26
CA ARG A 141 11.80 5.04 -5.09
C ARG A 141 11.19 3.73 -5.56
N VAL A 142 11.47 3.33 -6.80
CA VAL A 142 11.12 1.99 -7.28
C VAL A 142 12.31 1.06 -7.08
N ILE A 143 12.10 -0.06 -6.38
CA ILE A 143 13.06 -1.15 -6.26
C ILE A 143 12.61 -2.24 -7.23
N ASP A 144 13.44 -2.48 -8.23
CA ASP A 144 13.30 -3.61 -9.15
C ASP A 144 14.23 -4.74 -8.67
N THR A 145 13.65 -5.85 -8.22
CA THR A 145 14.38 -7.01 -7.71
C THR A 145 13.63 -8.29 -8.07
N PRO A 146 14.31 -9.44 -8.25
CA PRO A 146 13.63 -10.71 -8.45
C PRO A 146 12.72 -11.04 -7.27
N LEU A 147 11.42 -11.16 -7.53
CA LEU A 147 10.42 -11.56 -6.53
C LEU A 147 9.59 -12.76 -7.00
N VAL A 148 9.77 -13.19 -8.24
CA VAL A 148 9.07 -14.34 -8.82
C VAL A 148 10.09 -15.41 -9.19
N SER A 149 9.83 -16.65 -8.79
CA SER A 149 10.61 -17.83 -9.20
C SER A 149 9.84 -18.64 -10.25
N PRO A 150 10.50 -19.59 -10.95
CA PRO A 150 9.81 -20.50 -11.86
C PRO A 150 8.70 -21.32 -11.17
N GLY A 151 8.85 -21.59 -9.87
CA GLY A 151 7.87 -22.33 -9.08
C GLY A 151 6.72 -21.48 -8.53
N SER A 152 6.93 -20.16 -8.38
CA SER A 152 5.91 -19.24 -7.85
C SER A 152 5.09 -18.55 -8.94
N THR A 153 5.59 -18.49 -10.19
CA THR A 153 4.94 -17.78 -11.31
C THR A 153 3.45 -18.16 -11.46
N PRO A 154 2.52 -17.19 -11.54
CA PRO A 154 2.72 -15.74 -11.67
C PRO A 154 2.78 -14.98 -10.33
N TYR A 155 2.82 -15.67 -9.18
CA TYR A 155 2.81 -15.08 -7.85
C TYR A 155 4.22 -14.83 -7.30
N LEU A 156 4.27 -14.03 -6.24
CA LEU A 156 5.51 -13.73 -5.53
C LEU A 156 6.01 -14.98 -4.79
N ASP A 157 7.32 -15.19 -4.84
CA ASP A 157 8.05 -16.18 -4.06
C ASP A 157 8.28 -15.61 -2.65
N ASP A 158 7.90 -16.37 -1.62
CA ASP A 158 7.93 -15.92 -0.23
C ASP A 158 9.35 -15.72 0.29
N VAL A 159 10.29 -16.60 -0.09
CA VAL A 159 11.70 -16.48 0.28
C VAL A 159 12.31 -15.23 -0.35
N LEU A 160 12.14 -15.04 -1.67
CA LEU A 160 12.69 -13.87 -2.37
C LEU A 160 12.13 -12.55 -1.81
N LEU A 161 10.83 -12.52 -1.50
CA LEU A 161 10.21 -11.35 -0.92
C LEU A 161 10.73 -11.06 0.49
N ILE A 162 10.83 -12.06 1.35
CA ILE A 162 11.32 -11.90 2.73
C ILE A 162 12.78 -11.42 2.71
N GLU A 163 13.64 -12.03 1.90
CA GLU A 163 15.04 -11.61 1.76
C GLU A 163 15.14 -10.16 1.27
N SER A 164 14.33 -9.78 0.28
CA SER A 164 14.29 -8.41 -0.25
C SER A 164 13.83 -7.40 0.80
N LEU A 165 12.81 -7.73 1.60
CA LEU A 165 12.34 -6.86 2.70
C LEU A 165 13.37 -6.75 3.82
N LEU A 166 14.01 -7.86 4.21
CA LEU A 166 15.05 -7.86 5.24
C LEU A 166 16.30 -7.08 4.82
N SER A 167 16.60 -6.99 3.53
CA SER A 167 17.71 -6.18 3.02
C SER A 167 17.54 -4.67 3.20
N LEU A 168 16.32 -4.22 3.55
CA LEU A 168 16.00 -2.81 3.80
C LEU A 168 16.06 -2.43 5.28
N ALA A 169 15.90 -3.40 6.19
CA ALA A 169 15.76 -3.19 7.64
C ALA A 169 17.11 -3.12 8.37
#